data_AF-A0A960SK40-F1
#
_entry.id   AF-A0A960SK40-F1
#
_cell.length_a   1.000
_cell.length_b   1.000
_cell.length_c   1.000
_cell.angle_alpha   90.00
_cell.angle_beta   90.00
_cell.angle_gamma   90.00
#
_symmetry.space_group_name_H-M   'P 1'
#
loop_
_entity.id
_entity.type
_entity.pdbx_description
1 polymer ?
#
loop_
_entity_poly.entity_id
_entity_poly.type
_entity_poly.pdbx_seq_one_letter_code
_entity_poly.pdbx_strand_id
1 'polypeptide(L)'
;ADKAEHVSLVRSWLKLYKPEAVISRCDCFFEAANSLGLRIPQDLGYVSLNVTDDVKNATGIHQHRRIMGATAVDVLNTLLQRNFRGEHHVSIGTQIDGSWVDGETLVN
;
A
#
# COMPACT_ATOMS: atom_id res chain seq x y z
N ALA A 1 9.32 16.12 -7.85
CA ALA A 1 8.21 17.05 -7.60
C ALA A 1 8.22 17.39 -6.12
N ASP A 2 7.98 18.65 -5.80
CA ASP A 2 7.85 19.12 -4.42
C ASP A 2 6.59 18.50 -3.79
N LYS A 3 6.62 18.19 -2.49
CA LYS A 3 5.48 17.59 -1.79
C LYS A 3 4.21 18.44 -1.94
N ALA A 4 4.36 19.77 -1.92
CA ALA A 4 3.25 20.71 -2.11
C ALA A 4 2.56 20.56 -3.48
N GLU A 5 3.31 20.23 -4.53
CA GLU A 5 2.78 19.99 -5.87
C GLU A 5 1.87 18.75 -5.88
N HIS A 6 2.33 17.65 -5.29
CA HIS A 6 1.53 16.43 -5.17
C HIS A 6 0.25 16.63 -4.36
N VAL A 7 0.33 17.35 -3.24
CA VAL A 7 -0.84 17.72 -2.43
C VAL A 7 -1.83 18.52 -3.29
N SER A 8 -1.35 19.47 -4.09
CA SER A 8 -2.21 20.28 -4.97
C SER A 8 -2.89 19.46 -6.06
N LEU A 9 -2.17 18.48 -6.64
CA LEU A 9 -2.71 17.58 -7.66
C LEU A 9 -3.82 16.68 -7.07
N VAL A 10 -3.57 16.02 -5.95
CA VAL A 10 -4.57 15.17 -5.28
C VAL A 10 -5.78 16.00 -4.87
N ARG A 11 -5.56 17.19 -4.31
CA ARG A 11 -6.65 18.11 -3.94
C ARG A 11 -7.52 18.50 -5.12
N SER A 12 -6.91 18.82 -6.26
CA SER A 12 -7.63 19.17 -7.49
C SER A 12 -8.43 17.99 -8.02
N TRP A 13 -7.86 16.79 -7.96
CA TRP A 13 -8.52 15.54 -8.32
C TRP A 13 -9.73 15.24 -7.41
N LEU A 14 -9.57 15.38 -6.08
CA LEU A 14 -10.66 15.20 -5.10
C LEU A 14 -11.82 16.16 -5.36
N LYS A 15 -11.53 17.44 -5.64
CA LYS A 15 -12.56 18.44 -5.96
C LYS A 15 -13.31 18.12 -7.26
N LEU A 16 -12.60 17.66 -8.28
CA LEU A 16 -13.15 17.39 -9.60
C LEU A 16 -14.02 16.14 -9.62
N TYR A 17 -13.50 15.03 -9.07
CA TYR A 17 -14.13 13.72 -9.20
C TYR A 17 -14.99 13.32 -8.01
N LYS A 18 -14.79 13.92 -6.83
CA LYS A 18 -15.57 13.66 -5.60
C LYS A 18 -15.83 12.16 -5.35
N PRO A 19 -14.78 11.33 -5.30
CA PRO A 19 -14.96 9.90 -5.07
C PRO A 19 -15.60 9.64 -3.70
N GLU A 20 -16.25 8.49 -3.54
CA GLU A 20 -16.76 8.02 -2.24
C GLU A 20 -15.71 7.22 -1.47
N ALA A 21 -14.72 6.66 -2.16
CA ALA A 21 -13.58 5.98 -1.55
C ALA A 21 -12.30 6.11 -2.39
N VAL A 22 -11.15 6.02 -1.72
CA VAL A 22 -9.82 6.01 -2.34
C VAL A 22 -9.03 4.79 -1.86
N ILE A 23 -8.43 4.07 -2.80
CA ILE A 23 -7.45 3.01 -2.52
C ILE A 23 -6.08 3.58 -2.84
N SER A 24 -5.20 3.68 -1.84
CA SER A 24 -3.92 4.37 -2.06
C SER A 24 -2.82 3.95 -1.08
N ARG A 25 -1.65 4.52 -1.34
CA ARG A 25 -0.48 4.57 -0.46
C ARG A 25 0.23 5.92 -0.61
N CYS A 26 -0.51 6.94 -1.04
CA CYS A 26 0.02 8.26 -1.34
C CYS A 26 0.12 9.08 -0.04
N ASP A 27 1.34 9.40 0.37
CA ASP A 27 1.63 10.21 1.57
C ASP A 27 0.96 11.60 1.56
N CYS A 28 0.60 12.10 0.38
CA CYS A 28 -0.01 13.42 0.20
C CYS A 28 -1.54 13.40 0.32
N PHE A 29 -2.17 12.22 0.33
CA PHE A 29 -3.63 12.10 0.27
C PHE A 29 -4.31 12.71 1.50
N PHE A 30 -3.88 12.35 2.71
CA PHE A 30 -4.50 12.86 3.93
C PHE A 30 -4.34 14.37 4.09
N GLU A 31 -3.18 14.92 3.67
CA GLU A 31 -2.96 16.36 3.67
C GLU A 31 -3.90 17.06 2.67
N ALA A 32 -4.05 16.51 1.47
CA ALA A 32 -4.97 17.02 0.46
C ALA A 32 -6.43 16.95 0.92
N ALA A 33 -6.88 15.82 1.46
CA ALA A 33 -8.23 15.63 1.97
C ALA A 33 -8.54 16.57 3.15
N ASN A 34 -7.60 16.70 4.10
CA ASN A 34 -7.73 17.61 5.23
C ASN A 34 -7.82 19.07 4.79
N SER A 35 -7.06 19.47 3.74
CA SER A 35 -7.15 20.83 3.17
C SER A 35 -8.51 21.15 2.53
N LEU A 36 -9.33 20.13 2.28
CA LEU A 36 -10.71 20.25 1.79
C LEU A 36 -11.75 20.13 2.91
N GLY A 37 -11.32 19.87 4.15
CA GLY A 37 -12.21 19.61 5.28
C GLY A 37 -12.93 18.25 5.22
N LEU A 38 -12.43 17.30 4.42
CA LEU A 38 -13.01 15.95 4.32
C LEU A 38 -12.62 15.09 5.53
N ARG A 39 -13.59 14.43 6.14
CA ARG A 39 -13.39 13.47 7.23
C ARG A 39 -13.37 12.04 6.69
N ILE A 40 -12.49 11.23 7.26
CA ILE A 40 -12.35 9.82 6.93
C ILE A 40 -12.73 9.03 8.18
N PRO A 41 -13.69 8.08 8.10
CA PRO A 41 -14.37 7.58 6.90
C PRO A 41 -15.66 8.31 6.52
N GLN A 42 -16.09 9.34 7.26
CA GLN A 42 -17.48 9.84 7.20
C GLN A 42 -17.85 10.53 5.88
N ASP A 43 -16.91 11.28 5.29
CA ASP A 43 -17.14 11.99 4.02
C ASP A 43 -16.46 11.26 2.84
N LEU A 44 -15.44 10.45 3.12
CA LEU A 44 -14.65 9.71 2.13
C LEU A 44 -14.01 8.47 2.76
N GLY A 45 -14.22 7.30 2.18
CA GLY A 45 -13.52 6.07 2.57
C GLY A 45 -12.07 6.03 2.11
N TYR A 46 -11.21 5.38 2.88
CA TYR A 46 -9.82 5.14 2.53
C TYR A 46 -9.40 3.70 2.79
N VAL A 47 -8.75 3.09 1.81
CA VAL A 47 -8.15 1.75 1.89
C VAL A 47 -6.67 1.84 1.57
N SER A 48 -5.84 1.38 2.50
CA SER A 48 -4.39 1.34 2.35
C SER A 48 -3.94 0.14 1.51
N LEU A 49 -3.02 0.38 0.58
CA LEU A 49 -2.30 -0.69 -0.11
C LEU A 49 -1.22 -1.34 0.78
N ASN A 50 -0.83 -0.71 1.89
CA ASN A 50 0.03 -1.31 2.91
C ASN A 50 -0.12 -0.61 4.28
N VAL A 51 -0.87 -1.23 5.19
CA VAL A 51 -1.18 -0.66 6.50
C VAL A 51 0.03 -0.49 7.43
N THR A 52 1.18 -1.12 7.12
CA THR A 52 2.36 -1.14 8.03
C THR A 52 3.05 0.21 8.14
N ASP A 53 3.03 1.01 7.06
CA ASP A 53 3.70 2.32 7.00
C ASP A 53 2.72 3.43 6.60
N ASP A 54 1.45 3.26 6.96
CA ASP A 54 0.39 4.20 6.64
C ASP A 54 -0.13 4.89 7.90
N VAL A 55 -1.20 5.66 7.78
CA VAL A 55 -1.89 6.23 8.94
C VAL A 55 -2.32 5.14 9.93
N LYS A 56 -2.34 5.51 11.20
CA LYS A 56 -2.73 4.61 12.28
C LYS A 56 -4.14 4.06 12.05
N ASN A 57 -4.32 2.76 12.32
CA ASN A 57 -5.60 2.06 12.17
C ASN A 57 -6.19 2.12 10.74
N ALA A 58 -5.36 2.22 9.70
CA ALA A 58 -5.85 2.14 8.32
C ALA A 58 -6.51 0.78 8.03
N THR A 59 -7.67 0.81 7.39
CA THR A 59 -8.27 -0.36 6.74
C THR A 59 -7.48 -0.69 5.48
N GLY A 60 -7.14 -1.95 5.23
CA GLY A 60 -6.49 -2.34 3.98
C GLY A 60 -5.62 -3.58 4.06
N ILE A 61 -4.53 -3.61 3.27
CA ILE A 61 -3.69 -4.80 3.12
C ILE A 61 -2.48 -4.77 4.04
N HIS A 62 -2.31 -5.82 4.83
CA HIS A 62 -1.04 -6.13 5.50
C HIS A 62 -0.20 -7.07 4.61
N GLN A 63 0.92 -6.55 4.11
CA GLN A 63 1.75 -7.19 3.07
C GLN A 63 2.68 -8.31 3.59
N HIS A 64 2.69 -8.60 4.90
CA HIS A 64 3.55 -9.64 5.49
C HIS A 64 5.04 -9.56 5.12
N ARG A 65 5.63 -8.35 5.09
CA ARG A 65 7.00 -8.11 4.60
C ARG A 65 8.08 -8.97 5.27
N ARG A 66 7.92 -9.31 6.57
CA ARG A 66 8.85 -10.21 7.26
C ARG A 66 8.81 -11.63 6.71
N ILE A 67 7.62 -12.15 6.44
CA ILE A 67 7.43 -13.48 5.84
C ILE A 67 8.02 -13.47 4.42
N MET A 68 7.72 -12.43 3.64
CA MET A 68 8.29 -12.24 2.30
C MET A 68 9.83 -12.27 2.31
N GLY A 69 10.46 -11.58 3.26
CA GLY A 69 11.92 -11.60 3.43
C GLY A 69 12.46 -12.97 3.83
N ALA A 70 11.81 -13.66 4.79
CA ALA A 70 12.20 -15.01 5.20
C ALA A 70 12.10 -16.00 4.03
N THR A 71 11.00 -15.98 3.28
CA THR A 71 10.81 -16.81 2.09
C THR A 71 11.87 -16.55 1.03
N ALA A 72 12.26 -15.29 0.81
CA ALA A 72 13.33 -14.97 -0.14
C ALA A 72 14.68 -15.59 0.28
N VAL A 73 14.99 -15.58 1.58
CA VAL A 73 16.20 -16.23 2.13
C VAL A 73 16.13 -17.75 1.97
N ASP A 74 14.97 -18.36 2.21
CA ASP A 74 14.78 -19.81 2.04
C ASP A 74 14.94 -20.26 0.58
N VAL A 75 14.42 -19.47 -0.36
CA VAL A 75 14.62 -19.70 -1.80
C VAL A 75 16.11 -19.62 -2.16
N LEU A 76 16.81 -18.59 -1.68
CA LEU A 76 18.25 -18.44 -1.91
C LEU A 76 19.04 -19.62 -1.34
N ASN A 77 18.74 -20.04 -0.10
CA ASN A 77 19.38 -21.19 0.54
C ASN A 77 19.19 -22.47 -0.30
N THR A 78 17.99 -22.68 -0.85
CA THR A 78 17.70 -23.83 -1.74
C THR A 78 18.56 -23.81 -3.01
N LEU A 79 18.73 -22.64 -3.63
CA LEU A 79 19.58 -22.49 -4.81
C LEU A 79 21.05 -22.80 -4.50
N LEU A 80 21.56 -22.30 -3.37
CA LEU A 80 22.93 -22.55 -2.92
C LEU A 80 23.19 -24.03 -2.64
N GLN A 81 22.27 -24.72 -1.95
CA GLN A 81 22.40 -26.15 -1.66
C GLN A 81 22.41 -27.01 -2.93
N ARG A 82 21.75 -26.56 -4.00
CA ARG A 82 21.76 -27.21 -5.32
C ARG A 82 22.94 -26.79 -6.19
N ASN A 83 23.85 -25.96 -5.67
CA ASN A 83 24.95 -25.34 -6.41
C ASN A 83 24.47 -24.66 -7.71
N PHE A 84 23.25 -24.09 -7.68
CA PHE A 84 22.69 -23.36 -8.81
C PHE A 84 23.50 -22.08 -9.04
N ARG A 85 23.83 -21.80 -10.31
CA ARG A 85 24.65 -20.66 -10.73
C ARG A 85 24.11 -20.09 -12.02
N GLY A 86 24.31 -18.79 -12.21
CA GLY A 86 23.81 -18.09 -13.39
C GLY A 86 22.33 -17.74 -13.27
N GLU A 87 21.75 -17.28 -14.37
CA GLU A 87 20.35 -16.91 -14.47
C GLU A 87 19.44 -18.11 -14.75
N HIS A 88 18.17 -18.00 -14.36
CA HIS A 88 17.17 -18.95 -14.82
C HIS A 88 16.79 -18.63 -16.27
N HIS A 89 16.74 -19.66 -17.14
CA HIS A 89 16.22 -19.52 -18.50
C HIS A 89 14.76 -19.04 -18.55
N VAL A 90 13.99 -19.26 -17.48
CA VAL A 90 12.62 -18.78 -17.29
C VAL A 90 12.49 -18.21 -15.89
N SER A 91 11.90 -17.01 -15.77
CA SER A 91 11.68 -16.37 -14.47
C SER A 91 10.69 -17.17 -13.61
N ILE A 92 11.05 -17.43 -12.36
CA ILE A 92 10.21 -18.10 -11.37
C ILE A 92 9.93 -17.12 -10.23
N GLY A 93 8.66 -16.96 -9.86
CA GLY A 93 8.21 -16.12 -8.76
C GLY A 93 7.61 -16.93 -7.61
N THR A 94 7.79 -16.44 -6.38
CA THR A 94 7.03 -16.91 -5.21
C THR A 94 6.10 -15.79 -4.76
N GLN A 95 4.81 -16.09 -4.62
CA GLN A 95 3.81 -15.14 -4.17
C GLN A 95 3.53 -15.33 -2.67
N ILE A 96 3.55 -14.22 -1.93
CA ILE A 96 3.08 -14.15 -0.56
C ILE A 96 1.86 -13.24 -0.56
N ASP A 97 0.71 -13.78 -0.20
CA ASP A 97 -0.54 -13.02 -0.18
C ASP A 97 -0.56 -12.01 0.97
N GLY A 98 -1.18 -10.86 0.70
CA GLY A 98 -1.53 -9.90 1.74
C GLY A 98 -2.77 -10.36 2.50
N SER A 99 -2.84 -10.05 3.79
CA SER A 99 -4.07 -10.22 4.57
C SER A 99 -4.84 -8.91 4.64
N TRP A 100 -6.17 -9.02 4.67
CA TRP A 100 -7.03 -7.89 4.97
C TRP A 100 -6.94 -7.53 6.46
N VAL A 101 -6.93 -6.23 6.74
CA VAL A 101 -6.99 -5.65 8.08
C VAL A 101 -8.18 -4.70 8.12
N ASP A 102 -9.14 -5.02 8.98
CA ASP A 102 -10.22 -4.12 9.34
C ASP A 102 -9.68 -3.02 10.25
N GLY A 103 -9.71 -1.79 9.74
CA GLY A 103 -9.32 -0.59 10.44
C GLY A 103 -10.49 0.37 10.64
N GLU A 104 -10.18 1.65 10.80
CA GLU A 104 -11.14 2.72 11.10
C GLU A 104 -11.37 3.64 9.89
N THR A 105 -10.70 3.41 8.76
CA THR A 105 -10.70 4.34 7.61
C THR A 105 -11.70 4.01 6.52
N LEU A 106 -12.47 2.94 6.67
CA LEU A 106 -13.56 2.55 5.77
C LEU A 106 -14.83 2.34 6.59
N VAL A 107 -15.99 2.73 6.05
CA VAL A 107 -17.29 2.46 6.68
C VAL A 107 -17.59 0.96 6.52
N ASN A 108 -17.98 0.29 7.61
CA ASN A 108 -18.45 -1.10 7.59
C ASN A 108 -19.82 -1.25 6.92
#